data_AF-A0A9D1RBM3-F1
#
_entry.id   AF-A0A9D1RBM3-F1
#
_cell.length_a   1.000
_cell.length_b   1.000
_cell.length_c   1.000
_cell.angle_alpha   90.00
_cell.angle_beta   90.00
_cell.angle_gamma   90.00
#
_symmetry.space_group_name_H-M   'P 1'
#
loop_
_entity.id
_entity.type
_entity.pdbx_description
1 polymer ?
#
loop_
_entity_poly.entity_id
_entity_poly.type
_entity_poly.pdbx_seq_one_letter_code
_entity_poly.pdbx_strand_id
1 'polypeptide(L)'
;MFQPKRLLKVMSVIFIILGVLGLIGTGFSYAMLPKLEAMEGMDLSLVKEAMTPLNLTISVVSSVASVGAGVMGVSGRSRKGAVLFAGIYSLLVVVSLVQTVRMGLFGFAAVVDVILPLLYWWGLYQSEEVPEMR
;
A
#
# COMPACT_ATOMS: atom_id res chain seq x y z
N MET A 1 -3.54 24.70 -9.22
CA MET A 1 -3.34 23.88 -8.00
C MET A 1 -4.55 22.96 -7.86
N PHE A 2 -4.33 21.69 -7.56
CA PHE A 2 -5.42 20.72 -7.41
C PHE A 2 -6.06 20.88 -6.03
N GLN A 3 -7.39 20.87 -5.96
CA GLN A 3 -8.11 21.03 -4.69
C GLN A 3 -8.58 19.66 -4.16
N PRO A 4 -7.85 19.07 -3.19
CA PRO A 4 -8.24 17.78 -2.63
C PRO A 4 -9.53 17.91 -1.82
N LYS A 5 -10.57 17.19 -2.23
CA LYS A 5 -11.84 17.06 -1.50
C LYS A 5 -11.63 16.24 -0.22
N ARG A 6 -12.60 16.29 0.71
CA ARG A 6 -12.49 15.64 2.04
C ARG A 6 -12.12 14.16 1.92
N LEU A 7 -12.72 13.42 0.98
CA LEU A 7 -12.44 11.99 0.79
C LEU A 7 -10.98 11.73 0.44
N LEU A 8 -10.41 12.48 -0.51
CA LEU A 8 -9.02 12.31 -0.91
C LEU A 8 -8.05 12.63 0.23
N LYS A 9 -8.35 13.64 1.06
CA LYS A 9 -7.54 13.94 2.26
C LYS A 9 -7.56 12.78 3.25
N VAL A 10 -8.74 12.22 3.54
CA VAL A 10 -8.87 11.08 4.46
C VAL A 10 -8.12 9.86 3.92
N MET A 11 -8.33 9.50 2.65
CA MET A 11 -7.63 8.37 2.03
C MET A 11 -6.12 8.56 1.99
N SER A 12 -5.67 9.79 1.75
CA SER A 12 -4.25 10.11 1.74
C SER A 12 -3.59 9.94 3.11
N VAL A 13 -4.28 10.35 4.19
CA VAL A 13 -3.81 10.13 5.57
C VAL A 13 -3.76 8.63 5.89
N ILE A 14 -4.79 7.87 5.49
CA ILE A 14 -4.81 6.41 5.66
C ILE A 14 -3.62 5.77 4.93
N PHE A 15 -3.34 6.18 3.69
CA PHE A 15 -2.20 5.67 2.90
C PHE A 15 -0.84 5.96 3.55
N ILE A 16 -0.68 7.12 4.19
CA ILE A 16 0.53 7.46 4.95
C ILE A 16 0.66 6.55 6.16
N ILE A 17 -0.40 6.41 6.97
CA ILE A 17 -0.39 5.58 8.17
C ILE A 17 -0.09 4.12 7.82
N LEU A 18 -0.78 3.57 6.82
CA LEU A 18 -0.58 2.20 6.36
C LEU A 18 0.82 1.98 5.77
N GLY A 19 1.35 2.96 5.02
CA GLY A 19 2.71 2.87 4.48
C GLY A 19 3.78 2.88 5.57
N VAL A 20 3.63 3.74 6.58
CA VAL A 20 4.57 3.80 7.72
C VAL A 20 4.46 2.53 8.57
N LEU A 21 3.24 2.06 8.87
CA LEU A 21 3.03 0.79 9.57
C LEU A 21 3.58 -0.40 8.78
N GLY A 22 3.41 -0.40 7.45
CA GLY A 22 3.97 -1.41 6.55
C GLY A 22 5.48 -1.48 6.65
N LEU A 23 6.17 -0.33 6.54
CA LEU A 23 7.63 -0.25 6.70
C LEU A 23 8.09 -0.77 8.06
N ILE A 24 7.45 -0.33 9.14
CA ILE A 24 7.78 -0.78 10.51
C ILE A 24 7.56 -2.29 10.64
N GLY A 25 6.44 -2.81 10.12
CA GLY A 25 6.13 -4.23 10.13
C GLY A 25 7.20 -5.06 9.41
N THR A 26 7.57 -4.68 8.18
CA THR A 26 8.66 -5.37 7.45
C THR A 26 10.00 -5.28 8.16
N GLY A 27 10.36 -4.11 8.70
CA GLY A 27 11.61 -3.92 9.43
C GLY A 27 11.67 -4.77 10.70
N PHE A 28 10.57 -4.83 11.44
CA PHE A 28 10.44 -5.67 12.63
C PHE A 28 10.54 -7.16 12.29
N SER A 29 9.80 -7.63 11.29
CA SER A 29 9.86 -9.03 10.85
C SER A 29 11.25 -9.45 10.40
N TYR A 30 11.97 -8.58 9.69
CA TYR A 30 13.34 -8.85 9.24
C TYR A 30 14.34 -8.94 10.41
N ALA A 31 14.19 -8.07 11.42
CA ALA A 31 15.04 -8.09 12.62
C ALA A 31 14.73 -9.29 13.54
N MET A 32 13.48 -9.76 13.54
CA MET A 32 13.01 -10.87 14.40
C MET A 32 13.31 -12.26 13.82
N LEU A 33 13.31 -12.40 12.48
CA LEU A 33 13.63 -13.61 11.74
C LEU A 33 14.84 -14.39 12.29
N PRO A 34 16.05 -13.79 12.44
CA PRO A 34 17.23 -14.52 12.92
C PRO A 34 17.09 -14.98 14.38
N LYS A 35 16.27 -14.30 15.18
CA LYS A 35 16.00 -14.71 16.57
C LYS A 35 15.02 -15.87 16.65
N LEU A 36 14.09 -15.98 15.70
CA LEU A 36 13.17 -17.10 15.59
C LEU A 36 13.88 -18.33 15.02
N GLU A 37 14.80 -18.15 14.05
CA GLU A 37 15.66 -19.23 13.54
C GLU A 37 16.56 -19.85 14.62
N ALA A 38 16.92 -19.08 15.64
CA ALA A 38 17.70 -19.57 16.78
C ALA A 38 16.86 -20.34 17.83
N MET A 39 15.53 -20.37 17.70
CA MET A 39 14.63 -21.12 18.58
C MET A 39 14.36 -22.51 17.97
N GLU A 40 14.97 -23.55 18.55
CA GLU A 40 14.77 -24.94 18.12
C GLU A 40 13.28 -25.36 18.28
N GLY A 41 12.72 -25.95 17.22
CA GLY A 41 11.36 -26.53 17.22
C GLY A 41 10.28 -25.68 16.52
N MET A 42 10.61 -24.49 16.01
CA MET A 42 9.66 -23.66 15.25
C MET A 42 9.74 -23.95 13.75
N ASP A 43 8.63 -24.38 13.14
CA ASP A 43 8.56 -24.57 11.69
C ASP A 43 8.51 -23.22 10.97
N LEU A 44 9.68 -22.73 10.56
CA LEU A 44 9.89 -21.44 9.90
C LEU A 44 9.67 -21.48 8.39
N SER A 45 9.30 -22.62 7.83
CA SER A 45 9.11 -22.82 6.39
C SER A 45 8.15 -21.78 5.79
N LEU A 46 7.00 -21.56 6.41
CA LEU A 46 6.02 -20.54 5.97
C LEU A 46 6.54 -19.10 6.10
N VAL A 47 7.34 -18.80 7.13
CA VAL A 47 7.90 -17.45 7.34
C VAL A 47 9.01 -17.17 6.32
N LYS A 48 9.83 -18.16 6.00
CA LYS A 48 10.87 -18.07 4.96
C LYS A 48 10.28 -17.93 3.56
N GLU A 49 9.21 -18.67 3.26
CA GLU A 49 8.48 -18.52 2.00
C GLU A 49 7.76 -17.17 1.89
N ALA A 50 7.24 -16.64 3.00
CA ALA A 50 6.64 -15.31 3.01
C ALA A 50 7.68 -14.19 2.86
N MET A 51 8.89 -14.34 3.43
CA MET A 51 9.95 -13.33 3.45
C MET A 51 11.01 -13.53 2.34
N THR A 52 10.57 -13.89 1.14
CA THR A 52 11.46 -13.88 -0.02
C THR A 52 11.97 -12.46 -0.33
N PRO A 53 13.15 -12.33 -0.96
CA PRO A 53 13.67 -11.02 -1.37
C PRO A 53 12.69 -10.24 -2.27
N LEU A 54 11.90 -10.94 -3.07
CA LEU A 54 10.86 -10.35 -3.91
C LEU A 54 9.71 -9.77 -3.09
N ASN A 55 9.18 -10.50 -2.11
CA ASN A 55 8.09 -10.01 -1.26
C ASN A 55 8.52 -8.83 -0.40
N LEU A 56 9.75 -8.86 0.12
CA LEU A 56 10.34 -7.72 0.83
C LEU A 56 10.44 -6.49 -0.06
N THR A 57 10.94 -6.66 -1.29
CA THR A 57 11.04 -5.55 -2.25
C THR A 57 9.67 -4.99 -2.60
N ILE A 58 8.68 -5.86 -2.87
CA ILE A 58 7.29 -5.44 -3.15
C ILE A 58 6.72 -4.67 -1.97
N SER A 59 6.94 -5.13 -0.74
CA SER A 59 6.44 -4.48 0.49
C SER A 59 7.09 -3.10 0.73
N VAL A 60 8.39 -2.97 0.50
CA VAL A 60 9.09 -1.69 0.63
C VAL A 60 8.62 -0.72 -0.45
N VAL A 61 8.56 -1.16 -1.71
CA VAL A 61 8.13 -0.32 -2.83
C VAL A 61 6.65 0.08 -2.68
N SER A 62 5.78 -0.83 -2.24
CA SER A 62 4.36 -0.52 -2.00
C SER A 62 4.18 0.49 -0.88
N SER A 63 4.97 0.39 0.19
CA SER A 63 4.94 1.34 1.30
C SER A 63 5.45 2.72 0.89
N VAL A 64 6.53 2.79 0.10
CA VAL A 64 7.03 4.05 -0.45
C VAL A 64 6.00 4.66 -1.41
N ALA A 65 5.37 3.85 -2.24
CA ALA A 65 4.32 4.30 -3.16
C ALA A 65 3.08 4.80 -2.42
N SER A 66 2.66 4.14 -1.34
CA SER A 66 1.50 4.56 -0.54
C SER A 66 1.77 5.87 0.19
N VAL A 67 2.96 6.05 0.79
CA VAL A 67 3.37 7.31 1.42
C VAL A 67 3.47 8.42 0.37
N GLY A 68 4.06 8.14 -0.81
CA GLY A 68 4.14 9.10 -1.92
C GLY A 68 2.77 9.55 -2.41
N ALA A 69 1.84 8.61 -2.61
CA ALA A 69 0.46 8.89 -2.97
C ALA A 69 -0.24 9.72 -1.87
N GLY A 70 -0.04 9.37 -0.61
CA GLY A 70 -0.63 10.11 0.51
C GLY A 70 -0.11 11.55 0.61
N VAL A 71 1.20 11.77 0.56
CA VAL A 71 1.79 13.12 0.63
C VAL A 71 1.32 13.99 -0.53
N MET A 72 1.30 13.45 -1.76
CA MET A 72 0.82 14.21 -2.92
C MET A 72 -0.69 14.44 -2.91
N GLY A 73 -1.47 13.49 -2.38
CA GLY A 73 -2.93 13.59 -2.27
C GLY A 73 -3.38 14.59 -1.21
N VAL A 74 -2.67 14.74 -0.08
CA VAL A 74 -2.94 15.80 0.91
C VAL A 74 -2.48 17.16 0.40
N SER A 75 -1.27 17.23 -0.19
CA SER A 75 -0.66 18.50 -0.59
C SER A 75 -1.35 19.14 -1.81
N GLY A 76 -1.99 18.35 -2.69
CA GLY A 76 -2.61 18.84 -3.92
C GLY A 76 -1.64 19.54 -4.88
N ARG A 77 -0.33 19.34 -4.67
CA ARG A 77 0.75 20.03 -5.39
C ARG A 77 0.91 19.52 -6.82
N SER A 78 0.76 18.21 -7.04
CA SER A 78 0.88 17.59 -8.36
C SER A 78 -0.06 16.40 -8.51
N ARG A 79 -1.10 16.57 -9.33
CA ARG A 79 -2.05 15.50 -9.68
C ARG A 79 -1.35 14.38 -10.44
N LYS A 80 -0.47 14.71 -11.39
CA LYS A 80 0.28 13.73 -12.18
C LYS A 80 1.09 12.79 -11.29
N GLY A 81 1.70 13.33 -10.24
CA GLY A 81 2.45 12.53 -9.27
C GLY A 81 1.55 11.66 -8.39
N ALA A 82 0.43 12.20 -7.89
CA ALA A 82 -0.54 11.41 -7.12
C ALA A 82 -1.09 10.22 -7.91
N VAL A 83 -1.42 10.42 -9.19
CA VAL A 83 -1.86 9.36 -10.11
C VAL A 83 -0.77 8.32 -10.36
N LEU A 84 0.48 8.76 -10.54
CA LEU A 84 1.63 7.85 -10.72
C LEU A 84 1.81 6.94 -9.50
N PHE A 85 1.88 7.51 -8.30
CA PHE A 85 2.07 6.74 -7.07
C PHE A 85 0.87 5.84 -6.75
N ALA A 86 -0.36 6.33 -6.97
CA ALA A 86 -1.57 5.51 -6.81
C ALA A 86 -1.64 4.37 -7.82
N GLY A 87 -1.23 4.61 -9.07
CA GLY A 87 -1.14 3.59 -10.11
C GLY A 87 -0.13 2.51 -9.76
N ILE A 88 1.08 2.90 -9.33
CA ILE A 88 2.12 1.96 -8.87
C ILE A 88 1.61 1.14 -7.69
N TYR A 89 1.01 1.78 -6.68
CA TYR A 89 0.44 1.09 -5.53
C TYR A 89 -0.66 0.09 -5.94
N SER A 90 -1.59 0.50 -6.82
CA SER A 90 -2.64 -0.40 -7.30
C SER A 90 -2.12 -1.61 -8.08
N LEU A 91 -1.06 -1.44 -8.88
CA LEU A 91 -0.42 -2.54 -9.59
C LEU A 91 0.20 -3.53 -8.61
N LEU A 92 0.88 -3.02 -7.57
CA LEU A 92 1.48 -3.86 -6.53
C LEU A 92 0.43 -4.61 -5.72
N VAL A 93 -0.71 -3.97 -5.41
CA VAL A 93 -1.86 -4.65 -4.79
C VAL A 93 -2.32 -5.82 -5.65
N VAL A 94 -2.49 -5.65 -6.96
CA VAL A 94 -2.90 -6.72 -7.87
C VAL A 94 -1.89 -7.87 -7.87
N VAL A 95 -0.59 -7.56 -7.91
CA VAL A 95 0.47 -8.58 -7.83
C VAL A 95 0.40 -9.35 -6.51
N SER A 96 0.29 -8.65 -5.38
CA SER A 96 0.13 -9.27 -4.06
C SER A 96 -1.11 -10.15 -3.99
N LEU A 97 -2.23 -9.71 -4.57
CA LEU A 97 -3.48 -10.46 -4.61
C LEU A 97 -3.35 -11.79 -5.36
N VAL A 98 -2.68 -11.78 -6.51
CA VAL A 98 -2.41 -13.00 -7.29
C VAL A 98 -1.54 -13.97 -6.47
N GLN A 99 -0.55 -13.47 -5.73
CA GLN A 99 0.28 -14.30 -4.85
C GLN A 99 -0.54 -14.90 -3.69
N THR A 100 -1.35 -14.08 -3.02
CA THR A 100 -2.23 -14.50 -1.93
C THR A 100 -3.22 -15.59 -2.38
N VAL A 101 -3.79 -15.47 -3.58
CA VAL A 101 -4.68 -16.50 -4.16
C VAL A 101 -3.92 -17.80 -4.44
N ARG A 102 -2.69 -17.73 -4.99
CA ARG A 102 -1.87 -18.93 -5.23
C ARG A 102 -1.51 -19.68 -3.95
N MET A 103 -1.31 -18.95 -2.85
CA MET A 103 -1.01 -19.51 -1.54
C MET A 103 -2.28 -19.98 -0.79
N GLY A 104 -3.48 -19.79 -1.34
CA GLY A 104 -4.73 -20.13 -0.67
C GLY A 104 -5.07 -19.23 0.53
N LEU A 105 -4.36 -18.10 0.70
CA LEU A 105 -4.49 -17.17 1.83
C LEU A 105 -5.49 -16.03 1.55
N PHE A 106 -6.39 -16.21 0.57
CA PHE A 106 -7.36 -15.18 0.22
C PHE A 106 -8.40 -15.03 1.34
N GLY A 107 -8.46 -13.83 1.93
CA GLY A 107 -9.34 -13.54 3.06
C GLY A 107 -9.75 -12.07 3.12
N PHE A 108 -10.36 -11.66 4.23
CA PHE A 108 -10.89 -10.31 4.42
C PHE A 108 -9.84 -9.20 4.21
N ALA A 109 -8.59 -9.44 4.63
CA ALA A 109 -7.50 -8.49 4.43
C ALA A 109 -7.25 -8.18 2.94
N ALA A 110 -7.28 -9.20 2.07
CA ALA A 110 -7.10 -9.01 0.63
C ALA A 110 -8.23 -8.18 0.01
N VAL A 111 -9.44 -8.24 0.56
CA VAL A 111 -10.57 -7.40 0.12
C VAL A 111 -10.34 -5.94 0.49
N VAL A 112 -9.86 -5.67 1.71
CA VAL A 112 -9.53 -4.32 2.16
C VAL A 112 -8.41 -3.71 1.30
N ASP A 113 -7.39 -4.50 0.98
CA ASP A 113 -6.28 -4.06 0.13
C ASP A 113 -6.71 -3.64 -1.27
N VAL A 114 -7.82 -4.17 -1.79
CA VAL A 114 -8.42 -3.75 -3.08
C VAL A 114 -9.29 -2.51 -2.94
N ILE A 115 -10.06 -2.41 -1.85
CA ILE A 115 -10.97 -1.29 -1.64
C ILE A 115 -10.20 0.02 -1.44
N LEU A 116 -9.06 -0.02 -0.74
CA LEU A 116 -8.23 1.15 -0.45
C LEU A 116 -7.77 1.93 -1.71
N PRO A 117 -7.13 1.30 -2.72
CA PRO A 117 -6.78 2.01 -3.95
C PRO A 117 -8.02 2.49 -4.70
N LEU A 118 -9.11 1.73 -4.74
CA LEU A 118 -10.35 2.17 -5.40
C LEU A 118 -10.93 3.45 -4.76
N LEU A 119 -10.96 3.53 -3.43
CA LEU A 119 -11.40 4.72 -2.71
C LEU A 119 -10.45 5.91 -2.92
N TYR A 120 -9.14 5.66 -3.03
CA TYR A 120 -8.17 6.71 -3.36
C TYR A 120 -8.39 7.25 -4.79
N TRP A 121 -8.59 6.36 -5.77
CA TRP A 121 -8.95 6.72 -7.14
C TRP A 121 -10.27 7.49 -7.22
N TRP A 122 -11.27 7.07 -6.44
CA TRP A 122 -12.55 7.78 -6.33
C TRP A 122 -12.37 9.18 -5.72
N GLY A 123 -11.53 9.31 -4.69
CA GLY A 123 -11.16 10.60 -4.12
C GLY A 123 -10.46 11.52 -5.13
N LEU A 124 -9.57 10.96 -5.96
CA LEU A 124 -8.93 11.69 -7.05
C LEU A 124 -9.93 12.14 -8.12
N TYR A 125 -10.84 11.26 -8.52
CA TYR A 125 -11.88 11.56 -9.51
C TYR A 125 -12.83 12.65 -9.02
N GLN A 126 -13.31 12.57 -7.78
CA GLN A 126 -14.16 13.64 -7.23
C GLN A 126 -13.47 14.99 -7.23
N SER A 127 -12.15 15.04 -7.00
CA SER A 127 -11.39 16.28 -7.04
C SER A 127 -11.17 16.84 -8.45
N GLU A 128 -11.60 16.14 -9.50
CA GLU A 128 -11.60 16.60 -10.90
C GLU A 128 -12.91 17.31 -11.28
N GLU A 129 -14.01 17.05 -10.56
CA GLU A 129 -15.37 17.55 -10.89
C GLU A 129 -15.62 19.03 -10.55
N VAL A 130 -14.64 19.91 -10.73
CA VAL A 130 -14.94 21.33 -10.96
C VAL A 130 -14.49 21.69 -12.37
N PRO A 131 -15.26 21.30 -13.40
CA PRO A 131 -15.29 22.12 -14.60
C PRO A 131 -15.86 23.46 -14.15
N GLU A 132 -15.03 24.50 -14.18
CA GLU A 132 -15.49 25.88 -14.22
C GLU A 132 -16.60 25.95 -15.28
N MET A 133 -17.86 26.07 -14.84
CA MET A 133 -18.85 26.73 -15.68
C MET A 133 -18.35 28.16 -15.82
N ARG A 134 -17.75 28.43 -16.99
CA ARG A 134 -17.59 29.76 -17.57
C ARG A 134 -18.89 30.54 -17.52
#